data_AF-A0A8H2XSR7-F1
#
_entry.id   AF-A0A8H2XSR7-F1
#
_cell.length_a   1.000
_cell.length_b   1.000
_cell.length_c   1.000
_cell.angle_alpha   90.00
_cell.angle_beta   90.00
_cell.angle_gamma   90.00
#
_symmetry.space_group_name_H-M   'P 1'
#
loop_
_entity.id
_entity.type
_entity.pdbx_description
1 polymer ?
#
loop_
_entity_poly.entity_id
_entity_poly.type
_entity_poly.pdbx_seq_one_letter_code
_entity_poly.pdbx_strand_id
1 'polypeptide(L)'
;MSSNQYEQLVDWLAHRQRAKEDLGQQSFYGQLQHIFWLDLPPKTIVNCGKDPRPLLLAMIYEAPVKKEETYEYPVVWYEGDLSTGEVVAASTIACTVGRVKDNRRWWIVDRSSGAGDVEFI
;
A
#
# COMPACT_ATOMS: atom_id res chain seq x y z
N MET A 1 -8.15 13.87 -2.74
CA MET A 1 -7.62 12.55 -3.13
C MET A 1 -7.45 11.70 -1.87
N SER A 2 -7.92 10.45 -1.91
CA SER A 2 -7.95 9.52 -0.77
C SER A 2 -6.61 8.80 -0.59
N SER A 3 -6.19 8.60 0.66
CA SER A 3 -5.03 7.77 1.00
C SER A 3 -5.48 6.30 1.14
N ASN A 4 -4.61 5.36 0.84
CA ASN A 4 -4.92 3.92 0.86
C ASN A 4 -3.80 3.16 1.56
N GLN A 5 -4.18 2.06 2.20
CA GLN A 5 -3.26 1.03 2.67
C GLN A 5 -3.30 -0.13 1.67
N TYR A 6 -2.13 -0.70 1.38
CA TYR A 6 -2.00 -1.86 0.51
C TYR A 6 -0.95 -2.82 1.08
N GLU A 7 -1.08 -4.10 0.73
CA GLU A 7 -0.26 -5.16 1.27
C GLU A 7 0.60 -5.81 0.18
N GLN A 8 1.88 -5.95 0.46
CA GLN A 8 2.83 -6.59 -0.44
C GLN A 8 3.65 -7.62 0.33
N LEU A 9 4.13 -8.63 -0.40
CA LEU A 9 5.17 -9.52 0.08
C LEU A 9 6.53 -8.86 -0.17
N VAL A 10 7.30 -8.72 0.89
CA VAL A 10 8.65 -8.14 0.87
C VAL A 10 9.62 -9.23 1.29
N ASP A 11 10.71 -9.38 0.54
CA ASP A 11 11.82 -10.24 0.97
C ASP A 11 12.58 -9.56 2.11
N TRP A 12 12.43 -10.06 3.33
CA TRP A 12 13.11 -9.54 4.51
C TRP A 12 14.63 -9.68 4.42
N LEU A 13 15.12 -10.62 3.61
CA LEU A 13 16.53 -10.88 3.39
C LEU A 13 17.08 -10.22 2.12
N ALA A 14 16.32 -9.32 1.47
CA ALA A 14 16.76 -8.61 0.26
C ALA A 14 18.10 -7.85 0.42
N HIS A 15 18.44 -7.45 1.66
CA HIS A 15 19.71 -6.81 1.99
C HIS A 15 20.92 -7.78 1.99
N ARG A 16 20.69 -9.09 1.98
CA ARG A 16 21.72 -10.14 2.00
C ARG A 16 21.82 -10.81 0.64
N GLN A 17 22.90 -10.54 -0.07
CA GLN A 17 23.16 -11.18 -1.36
C GLN A 17 23.22 -12.71 -1.21
N ARG A 18 22.53 -13.41 -2.13
CA ARG A 18 22.46 -14.89 -2.20
C ARG A 18 21.79 -15.58 -1.01
N ALA A 19 21.13 -14.85 -0.12
CA ALA A 19 20.23 -15.46 0.83
C ALA A 19 19.06 -16.12 0.08
N LYS A 20 18.52 -17.20 0.64
CA LYS A 20 17.25 -17.73 0.17
C LYS A 20 16.17 -16.71 0.53
N GLU A 21 15.29 -16.44 -0.42
CA GLU A 21 14.16 -15.51 -0.26
C GLU A 21 13.33 -15.85 0.98
N ASP A 22 13.03 -14.83 1.78
CA ASP A 22 12.18 -14.92 2.97
C ASP A 22 11.08 -13.87 2.88
N LEU A 23 9.96 -14.28 2.28
CA LEU A 23 8.84 -13.39 1.98
C LEU A 23 7.94 -13.19 3.20
N GLY A 24 7.79 -11.94 3.61
CA GLY A 24 6.84 -11.53 4.63
C GLY A 24 5.87 -10.47 4.15
N GLN A 25 4.64 -10.53 4.67
CA GLN A 25 3.62 -9.53 4.37
C GLN A 25 3.90 -8.22 5.12
N GLN A 26 3.85 -7.11 4.39
CA GLN A 26 4.04 -5.77 4.93
C GLN A 26 2.98 -4.83 4.38
N SER A 27 2.46 -3.97 5.26
CA SER A 27 1.55 -2.90 4.88
C SER A 27 2.31 -1.64 4.49
N PHE A 28 1.89 -1.07 3.38
CA PHE A 28 2.35 0.19 2.83
C PHE A 28 1.19 1.18 2.74
N TYR A 29 1.51 2.46 2.59
CA TYR A 29 0.53 3.54 2.55
C TYR A 29 0.84 4.43 1.36
N GLY A 30 -0.18 4.95 0.70
CA GLY A 30 0.01 5.82 -0.44
C GLY A 30 -1.28 6.42 -0.95
N GLN A 31 -1.19 7.04 -2.13
CA GLN A 31 -2.32 7.66 -2.79
C GLN A 31 -2.51 7.04 -4.16
N LEU A 32 -3.69 6.45 -4.37
CA LEU A 32 -4.09 5.91 -5.67
C LEU A 32 -4.23 7.06 -6.67
N GLN A 33 -3.52 6.96 -7.80
CA GLN A 33 -3.57 7.95 -8.88
C GLN A 33 -4.39 7.45 -10.06
N HIS A 34 -4.15 6.21 -10.48
CA HIS A 34 -4.77 5.63 -11.66
C HIS A 34 -5.08 4.15 -11.46
N ILE A 35 -6.15 3.68 -12.10
CA ILE A 35 -6.43 2.26 -12.28
C ILE A 35 -6.30 1.97 -13.77
N PHE A 36 -5.49 0.98 -14.12
CA PHE A 36 -5.37 0.46 -15.47
C PHE A 36 -6.18 -0.81 -15.61
N TRP A 37 -6.95 -0.88 -16.69
CA TRP A 37 -7.65 -2.07 -17.12
C TRP A 37 -6.89 -2.69 -18.29
N LEU A 38 -6.41 -3.92 -18.12
CA LEU A 38 -5.72 -4.66 -19.16
C LEU A 38 -6.48 -5.95 -19.46
N ASP A 39 -7.00 -6.07 -20.68
CA ASP A 39 -7.59 -7.32 -21.13
C ASP A 39 -6.49 -8.32 -21.51
N LEU A 40 -6.34 -9.37 -20.72
CA LEU A 40 -5.41 -10.45 -21.00
C LEU A 40 -6.05 -11.42 -21.99
N PRO A 41 -5.52 -11.53 -23.23
CA PRO A 41 -6.07 -12.45 -24.20
C PRO A 41 -5.89 -13.90 -23.76
N PRO A 42 -6.82 -14.80 -24.13
CA PRO A 42 -6.74 -16.20 -23.78
C PRO A 42 -5.54 -16.88 -24.44
N LYS A 43 -5.13 -18.03 -23.87
CA LYS A 43 -4.01 -18.85 -24.36
C LYS A 43 -2.67 -18.11 -24.42
N THR A 44 -2.46 -17.15 -23.51
CA THR A 44 -1.15 -16.49 -23.31
C THR A 44 -0.45 -17.06 -22.08
N ILE A 45 0.85 -16.77 -21.94
CA ILE A 45 1.63 -17.18 -20.75
C ILE A 45 1.08 -16.59 -19.44
N VAL A 46 0.42 -15.43 -19.50
CA VAL A 46 -0.19 -14.75 -18.36
C VAL A 46 -1.70 -15.05 -18.20
N ASN A 47 -2.33 -15.59 -19.24
CA ASN A 47 -3.71 -16.09 -19.21
C ASN A 47 -3.82 -17.41 -19.98
N CYS A 48 -3.52 -18.52 -19.31
CA CYS A 48 -3.68 -19.87 -19.86
C CYS A 48 -5.15 -20.32 -20.02
N GLY A 49 -6.10 -19.46 -19.66
CA GLY A 49 -7.54 -19.73 -19.77
C GLY A 49 -8.05 -19.72 -21.21
N LYS A 50 -9.31 -20.13 -21.37
CA LYS A 50 -10.00 -20.12 -22.67
C LYS A 50 -10.65 -18.76 -22.97
N ASP A 51 -10.95 -17.98 -21.94
CA ASP A 51 -11.64 -16.70 -22.04
C ASP A 51 -10.70 -15.53 -21.71
N PRO A 52 -10.95 -14.32 -22.26
CA PRO A 52 -10.27 -13.10 -21.84
C PRO A 52 -10.42 -12.86 -20.33
N ARG A 53 -9.37 -12.37 -19.69
CA ARG A 53 -9.40 -12.04 -18.25
C ARG A 53 -8.94 -10.61 -18.04
N PRO A 54 -9.69 -9.78 -17.30
CA PRO A 54 -9.21 -8.47 -16.93
C PRO A 54 -8.13 -8.56 -15.85
N LEU A 55 -7.04 -7.82 -16.05
CA LEU A 55 -6.03 -7.53 -15.03
C LEU A 55 -6.16 -6.05 -14.66
N LEU A 56 -6.51 -5.81 -13.39
CA LEU A 56 -6.55 -4.48 -12.81
C LEU A 56 -5.22 -4.16 -12.15
N LEU A 57 -4.58 -3.10 -12.61
CA LEU A 57 -3.37 -2.55 -11.99
C LEU A 57 -3.69 -1.18 -11.40
N ALA A 58 -3.02 -0.83 -10.31
CA ALA A 58 -3.15 0.44 -9.63
C ALA A 58 -1.81 1.16 -9.61
N MET A 59 -1.79 2.43 -10.03
CA MET A 59 -0.64 3.32 -9.82
C MET A 59 -0.81 4.05 -8.50
N ILE A 60 0.12 3.82 -7.57
CA ILE A 60 0.10 4.38 -6.24
C ILE A 60 1.34 5.24 -6.05
N TYR A 61 1.16 6.49 -5.62
CA TYR A 61 2.27 7.29 -5.08
C TYR A 61 2.43 6.93 -3.60
N GLU A 62 3.52 6.27 -3.27
CA GLU A 62 3.77 5.79 -1.92
C GLU A 62 4.02 6.97 -0.96
N ALA A 63 3.53 6.84 0.27
CA ALA A 63 3.82 7.75 1.36
C ALA A 63 4.99 7.18 2.16
N PRO A 64 6.10 7.93 2.36
CA PRO A 64 7.27 7.45 3.10
C PRO A 64 6.99 7.46 4.61
N VAL A 65 6.15 6.53 5.06
CA VAL A 65 5.63 6.51 6.41
C VAL A 65 6.66 6.05 7.43
N LYS A 66 6.54 6.59 8.63
CA LYS A 66 7.20 6.16 9.85
C LYS A 66 6.14 5.67 10.82
N LYS A 67 6.44 4.56 11.49
CA LYS A 67 5.62 4.02 12.57
C LYS A 67 6.27 4.40 13.89
N GLU A 68 5.50 4.99 14.79
CA GLU A 68 5.92 5.29 16.15
C GLU A 68 5.09 4.47 17.14
N GLU A 69 5.79 3.73 18.00
CA GLU A 69 5.19 2.87 19.03
C GLU A 69 5.27 3.51 20.43
N THR A 70 5.68 4.79 20.51
CA THR A 70 5.87 5.50 21.80
C THR A 70 4.55 5.94 22.44
N TYR A 71 3.48 5.99 21.67
CA TYR A 71 2.14 6.35 22.15
C TYR A 71 1.38 5.12 22.65
N GLU A 72 0.27 5.35 23.35
CA GLU A 72 -0.63 4.28 23.81
C GLU A 72 -1.10 3.38 22.65
N TYR A 73 -1.17 3.95 21.44
CA TYR A 73 -1.47 3.24 20.20
C TYR A 73 -0.38 3.51 19.16
N PRO A 74 -0.01 2.50 18.32
CA PRO A 74 0.91 2.70 17.22
C PRO A 74 0.35 3.76 16.25
N VAL A 75 1.14 4.80 15.99
CA VAL A 75 0.75 5.87 15.05
C VAL A 75 1.61 5.81 13.80
N VAL A 76 1.01 6.16 12.67
CA VAL A 76 1.67 6.17 11.36
C VAL A 76 1.63 7.59 10.81
N TRP A 77 2.78 8.11 10.38
CA TRP A 77 2.87 9.47 9.84
C TRP A 77 3.96 9.61 8.77
N TYR A 78 3.90 10.66 7.97
CA TYR A 78 5.00 11.06 7.07
C TYR A 78 5.13 12.58 7.00
N GLU A 79 6.28 13.06 6.57
CA GLU A 79 6.55 14.47 6.28
C GLU A 79 6.90 14.65 4.80
N GLY A 80 6.55 15.80 4.24
CA GLY A 80 6.86 16.13 2.85
C GLY A 80 5.87 15.56 1.84
N ASP A 81 6.36 15.39 0.61
CA ASP A 81 5.59 14.92 -0.53
C ASP A 81 5.58 13.39 -0.63
N LEU A 82 4.64 12.87 -1.42
CA LEU A 82 4.62 11.45 -1.76
C LEU A 82 5.86 11.10 -2.60
N SER A 83 6.34 9.87 -2.45
CA SER A 83 7.46 9.35 -3.22
C SER A 83 7.04 9.03 -4.67
N THR A 84 7.98 8.49 -5.44
CA THR A 84 7.73 8.02 -6.81
C THR A 84 6.63 6.97 -6.84
N GLY A 85 5.87 6.95 -7.93
CA GLY A 85 4.80 5.98 -8.09
C GLY A 85 5.28 4.57 -8.40
N GLU A 86 4.57 3.59 -7.85
CA GLU A 86 4.67 2.18 -8.23
C GLU A 86 3.37 1.67 -8.87
N VAL A 87 3.46 0.59 -9.64
CA VAL A 87 2.30 -0.09 -10.23
C VAL A 87 2.16 -1.46 -9.59
N VAL A 88 1.03 -1.67 -8.92
CA VAL A 88 0.70 -2.90 -8.18
C VAL A 88 -0.56 -3.54 -8.74
N ALA A 89 -0.81 -4.82 -8.43
CA ALA A 89 -2.12 -5.41 -8.69
C ALA A 89 -3.18 -4.70 -7.83
N ALA A 90 -4.30 -4.25 -8.41
CA ALA A 90 -5.28 -3.47 -7.67
C ALA A 90 -5.90 -4.25 -6.49
N SER A 91 -5.85 -5.58 -6.53
CA SER A 91 -6.27 -6.47 -5.44
C SER A 91 -5.41 -6.37 -4.18
N THR A 92 -4.23 -5.74 -4.22
CA THR A 92 -3.40 -5.52 -3.02
C THR A 92 -3.87 -4.35 -2.18
N ILE A 93 -4.74 -3.49 -2.70
CA ILE A 93 -5.33 -2.39 -1.95
C ILE A 93 -6.30 -2.97 -0.92
N ALA A 94 -5.93 -2.87 0.35
CA ALA A 94 -6.71 -3.43 1.45
C ALA A 94 -7.86 -2.51 1.85
N CYS A 95 -7.58 -1.22 2.02
CA CYS A 95 -8.57 -0.25 2.47
C CYS A 95 -8.19 1.20 2.11
N THR A 96 -9.18 2.09 2.20
CA THR A 96 -8.96 3.53 2.20
C THR A 96 -8.74 4.00 3.63
N VAL A 97 -7.69 4.81 3.83
CA VAL A 97 -7.34 5.40 5.14
C VAL A 97 -7.52 6.91 5.14
N GLY A 98 -7.84 7.47 6.31
CA GLY A 98 -7.88 8.91 6.51
C GLY A 98 -6.46 9.49 6.62
N ARG A 99 -6.31 10.78 6.32
CA ARG A 99 -5.11 11.53 6.69
C ARG A 99 -5.45 12.91 7.23
N VAL A 100 -4.72 13.35 8.25
CA VAL A 100 -4.86 14.67 8.87
C VAL A 100 -3.53 15.40 8.76
N LYS A 101 -3.56 16.64 8.26
CA LYS A 101 -2.37 17.49 8.22
C LYS A 101 -2.21 18.23 9.54
N ASP A 102 -1.06 18.08 10.15
CA ASP A 102 -0.65 18.86 11.32
C ASP A 102 0.73 19.45 11.07
N ASN A 103 0.80 20.77 10.91
CA ASN A 103 2.00 21.50 10.51
C ASN A 103 2.68 20.90 9.24
N ARG A 104 3.86 20.30 9.38
CA ARG A 104 4.62 19.66 8.28
C ARG A 104 4.36 18.16 8.15
N ARG A 105 3.56 17.59 9.04
CA ARG A 105 3.27 16.16 9.15
C ARG A 105 1.89 15.82 8.60
N TRP A 106 1.80 14.63 8.03
CA TRP A 106 0.56 13.95 7.72
C TRP A 106 0.42 12.75 8.64
N TRP A 107 -0.59 12.77 9.48
CA TRP A 107 -1.00 11.64 10.31
C TRP A 107 -1.93 10.74 9.51
N ILE A 108 -1.66 9.43 9.50
CA ILE A 108 -2.53 8.44 8.89
C ILE A 108 -3.50 7.93 9.96
N VAL A 109 -4.78 7.93 9.61
CA VAL A 109 -5.86 7.41 10.45
C VAL A 109 -6.41 6.17 9.79
N ASP A 110 -5.92 5.03 10.24
CA ASP A 110 -6.42 3.72 9.82
C ASP A 110 -7.51 3.25 10.80
N ARG A 111 -8.75 3.17 10.31
CA ARG A 111 -9.90 2.67 11.08
C ARG A 111 -10.22 1.21 10.78
N SER A 112 -9.46 0.57 9.89
CA SER A 112 -9.69 -0.82 9.49
C SER A 112 -9.15 -1.83 10.52
N SER A 113 -8.20 -1.40 11.35
CA SER A 113 -7.52 -2.21 12.36
C SER A 113 -8.23 -2.30 13.72
N GLY A 114 -9.46 -1.79 13.85
CA GLY A 114 -10.20 -1.82 15.11
C GLY A 114 -9.75 -0.78 16.15
N ALA A 115 -8.85 0.15 15.79
CA ALA A 115 -8.52 1.34 16.58
C ALA A 115 -9.66 2.38 16.49
N GLY A 116 -10.83 1.99 17.00
CA GLY A 116 -12.04 2.82 17.05
C GLY A 116 -11.94 4.04 17.97
N ASP A 117 -10.91 4.13 18.80
CA ASP A 117 -10.80 5.11 19.88
C ASP A 117 -9.51 5.95 19.77
N VAL A 118 -9.26 6.56 18.61
CA VAL A 118 -8.29 7.67 18.54
C VAL A 118 -9.08 8.98 18.63
N GLU A 119 -9.29 9.46 19.86
CA GLU A 119 -9.80 10.81 20.12
C GLU A 119 -8.69 11.83 19.83
N PHE A 120 -8.96 12.78 18.93
CA PHE A 120 -8.14 13.97 18.77
C PHE A 120 -8.59 14.99 19.83
N ILE A 121 -7.76 15.23 20.85
CA ILE A 121 -7.94 16.32 21.84
C ILE A 121 -7.40 17.63 21.28
#